data_AF-A0A6G3SH53-F1
#
_entry.id   AF-A0A6G3SH53-F1
#
_cell.length_a   1.000
_cell.length_b   1.000
_cell.length_c   1.000
_cell.angle_alpha   90.00
_cell.angle_beta   90.00
_cell.angle_gamma   90.00
#
_symmetry.space_group_name_H-M   'P 1'
#
loop_
_entity.id
_entity.type
_entity.pdbx_description
1 polymer ?
#
loop_
_entity_poly.entity_id
_entity_poly.type
_entity_poly.pdbx_seq_one_letter_code
_entity_poly.pdbx_strand_id
1 'polypeptide(L)'
;MATKILRTPWRPGPAARRTAEPVHVSVTEFTADTHPRSLGVAVSGLRLRRTWPDTPGAVGMWLWVDPPRRRSGSVSVWTEEQALTDFVGRADHVRIVRAFRGHGTVRAAAWTAPRFDAAAVWDAVRPFLAGAAPGTASRPRTGKDMR
;
A
#
# COMPACT_ATOMS: atom_id res chain seq x y z
N MET A 1 5.23 -4.18 -24.62
CA MET A 1 5.63 -5.30 -23.74
C MET A 1 4.93 -5.15 -22.39
N ALA A 2 4.24 -6.18 -21.92
CA ALA A 2 3.60 -6.18 -20.60
C ALA A 2 4.68 -6.19 -19.52
N THR A 3 4.68 -5.20 -18.63
CA THR A 3 5.70 -5.11 -17.59
C THR A 3 5.36 -6.07 -16.45
N LYS A 4 6.29 -6.97 -16.11
CA LYS A 4 6.11 -7.94 -15.03
C LYS A 4 6.33 -7.27 -13.69
N ILE A 5 5.25 -7.08 -12.94
CA ILE A 5 5.33 -6.63 -11.55
C ILE A 5 5.87 -7.78 -10.71
N LEU A 6 6.96 -7.52 -10.00
CA LEU A 6 7.52 -8.44 -9.01
C LEU A 6 7.00 -8.02 -7.64
N ARG A 7 6.67 -9.00 -6.79
CA ARG A 7 6.22 -8.76 -5.42
C ARG A 7 6.93 -9.67 -4.45
N THR A 8 7.15 -9.18 -3.23
CA THR A 8 7.65 -10.03 -2.14
C THR A 8 6.61 -11.08 -1.76
N PRO A 9 6.99 -12.15 -1.03
CA PRO A 9 6.01 -12.94 -0.29
C PRO A 9 5.24 -12.08 0.72
N TRP A 10 4.03 -12.53 1.07
CA TRP A 10 3.22 -11.92 2.14
C TRP A 10 4.02 -11.78 3.43
N ARG A 11 3.94 -10.60 4.06
CA ARG A 11 4.49 -10.37 5.40
C ARG A 11 3.32 -10.14 6.35
N PRO A 12 3.02 -11.08 7.26
CA PRO A 12 1.97 -10.86 8.25
C PRO A 12 2.39 -9.77 9.24
N GLY A 13 1.41 -8.98 9.67
CA GLY A 13 1.53 -8.13 10.85
C GLY A 13 0.93 -8.81 12.09
N PRO A 14 0.93 -8.13 13.25
CA PRO A 14 0.46 -8.72 14.51
C PRO A 14 -1.05 -9.00 14.50
N ALA A 15 -1.83 -8.28 13.67
CA ALA A 15 -3.26 -8.51 13.53
C ALA A 15 -3.62 -9.62 12.53
N ALA A 16 -2.65 -10.29 11.90
CA ALA A 16 -2.90 -11.33 10.89
C ALA A 16 -3.76 -12.50 11.40
N ARG A 17 -3.71 -12.78 12.70
CA ARG A 17 -4.48 -13.86 13.35
C ARG A 17 -5.85 -13.40 13.85
N ARG A 18 -6.13 -12.09 13.83
CA ARG A 18 -7.46 -11.60 14.18
C ARG A 18 -8.38 -11.86 13.01
N THR A 19 -9.57 -12.39 13.29
CA THR A 19 -10.71 -12.49 12.37
C THR A 19 -11.32 -11.11 12.06
N ALA A 20 -10.49 -10.06 12.00
CA ALA A 20 -10.95 -8.68 11.88
C ALA A 20 -11.59 -8.49 10.50
N GLU A 21 -12.91 -8.50 10.49
CA GLU A 21 -13.79 -8.10 9.41
C GLU A 21 -14.49 -6.82 9.88
N PRO A 22 -14.51 -5.71 9.12
CA PRO A 22 -13.82 -5.40 7.86
C PRO A 22 -12.30 -5.16 7.96
N VAL A 23 -11.62 -5.06 6.81
CA VAL A 23 -10.21 -4.63 6.71
C VAL A 23 -10.05 -3.39 5.85
N HIS A 24 -9.06 -2.57 6.16
CA HIS A 24 -8.68 -1.41 5.36
C HIS A 24 -7.46 -1.73 4.51
N VAL A 25 -7.56 -1.54 3.19
CA VAL A 25 -6.50 -1.86 2.23
C VAL A 25 -5.96 -0.57 1.65
N SER A 26 -4.64 -0.46 1.51
CA SER A 26 -3.97 0.67 0.89
C SER A 26 -2.92 0.19 -0.10
N VAL A 27 -2.92 0.78 -1.29
CA VAL A 27 -1.88 0.63 -2.30
C VAL A 27 -1.13 1.95 -2.44
N THR A 28 0.19 1.88 -2.43
CA THR A 28 1.08 3.01 -2.67
C THR A 28 1.95 2.73 -3.89
N GLU A 29 2.24 3.78 -4.64
CA GLU A 29 3.18 3.82 -5.75
C GLU A 29 4.10 5.02 -5.59
N PHE A 30 5.39 4.77 -5.72
CA PHE A 30 6.42 5.77 -5.93
C PHE A 30 7.08 5.50 -7.29
N THR A 31 7.06 6.52 -8.15
CA THR A 31 7.77 6.52 -9.43
C THR A 31 9.00 7.41 -9.28
N ALA A 32 10.19 6.81 -9.31
CA ALA A 32 11.43 7.55 -9.13
C ALA A 32 11.88 8.24 -10.43
N ASP A 33 12.51 9.40 -10.30
CA ASP A 33 13.06 10.14 -11.45
C ASP A 33 14.22 9.38 -12.11
N THR A 34 14.96 8.59 -11.33
CA THR A 34 16.15 7.85 -11.79
C THR A 34 16.19 6.41 -11.24
N HIS A 35 16.87 5.51 -11.95
CA HIS A 35 17.02 4.11 -11.54
C HIS A 35 17.76 3.94 -10.19
N PRO A 36 18.86 4.66 -9.90
CA PRO A 36 19.51 4.57 -8.59
C PRO A 36 18.57 4.97 -7.44
N ARG A 37 17.71 5.98 -7.63
CA ARG A 37 16.70 6.37 -6.65
C ARG A 37 15.62 5.29 -6.49
N SER A 38 15.18 4.68 -7.59
CA SER A 38 14.26 3.54 -7.57
C SER A 38 14.82 2.39 -6.73
N LEU A 39 16.10 2.06 -6.87
CA LEU A 39 16.77 1.03 -6.06
C LEU A 39 16.85 1.44 -4.60
N GLY A 40 17.22 2.69 -4.31
CA GLY A 40 17.28 3.22 -2.94
C GLY A 40 15.94 3.14 -2.20
N VAL A 41 14.83 3.46 -2.88
CA VAL A 41 13.47 3.32 -2.32
C VAL A 41 13.12 1.87 -2.07
N ALA A 42 13.39 0.98 -3.04
CA ALA A 42 13.11 -0.45 -2.88
C ALA A 42 13.86 -1.05 -1.68
N VAL A 43 15.14 -0.70 -1.50
CA VAL A 43 15.94 -1.13 -0.33
C VAL A 43 15.38 -0.56 0.98
N SER A 44 14.96 0.71 0.98
CA SER A 44 14.34 1.34 2.16
C SER A 44 13.02 0.66 2.53
N GLY A 45 12.19 0.32 1.54
CA GLY A 45 10.96 -0.46 1.72
C GLY A 45 11.24 -1.84 2.30
N LEU A 46 12.26 -2.55 1.80
CA LEU A 46 12.66 -3.85 2.34
C LEU A 46 13.13 -3.78 3.80
N ARG A 47 13.82 -2.70 4.19
CA ARG A 47 14.19 -2.44 5.59
C ARG A 47 12.96 -2.18 6.45
N LEU A 48 12.04 -1.33 5.99
CA LEU A 48 10.79 -1.03 6.70
C LEU A 48 9.93 -2.28 6.88
N ARG A 49 9.84 -3.16 5.86
CA ARG A 49 9.13 -4.45 5.91
C ARG A 49 9.59 -5.36 7.05
N ARG A 50 10.82 -5.22 7.55
CA ARG A 50 11.32 -6.03 8.68
C ARG A 50 10.57 -5.73 9.96
N THR A 51 10.18 -4.47 10.17
CA THR A 51 9.42 -3.99 11.34
C THR A 51 7.95 -4.40 11.33
N TRP A 52 7.46 -4.92 10.20
CA TRP A 52 6.03 -5.16 9.99
C TRP A 52 5.35 -6.10 11.00
N PRO A 53 5.99 -7.18 11.50
CA PRO A 53 5.38 -8.03 12.55
C PRO A 53 5.05 -7.30 13.85
N ASP A 54 5.69 -6.15 14.10
CA ASP A 54 5.51 -5.35 15.31
C ASP A 54 4.72 -4.06 15.02
N THR A 55 4.19 -3.88 13.80
CA THR A 55 3.42 -2.69 13.42
C THR A 55 1.97 -2.82 13.93
N PRO A 56 1.51 -2.00 14.90
CA PRO A 56 0.16 -2.09 15.43
C PRO A 56 -0.91 -1.95 14.35
N GLY A 57 -1.98 -2.75 14.46
CA GLY A 57 -3.10 -2.75 13.51
C GLY A 57 -2.78 -3.30 12.11
N ALA A 58 -1.53 -3.66 11.81
CA ALA A 58 -1.20 -4.27 10.53
C ALA A 58 -1.68 -5.73 10.46
N VAL A 59 -2.48 -6.04 9.43
CA VAL A 59 -2.86 -7.41 9.08
C VAL A 59 -1.74 -8.03 8.24
N GLY A 60 -1.20 -7.29 7.28
CA GLY A 60 -0.03 -7.71 6.52
C GLY A 60 0.25 -6.85 5.29
N MET A 61 1.30 -7.18 4.54
CA MET A 61 1.65 -6.44 3.34
C MET A 61 2.45 -7.25 2.32
N TRP A 62 2.48 -6.68 1.11
CA TRP A 62 3.45 -6.98 0.06
C TRP A 62 4.18 -5.69 -0.32
N LEU A 63 5.47 -5.83 -0.65
CA LEU A 63 6.14 -4.84 -1.49
C LEU A 63 6.05 -5.28 -2.94
N TRP A 64 6.01 -4.32 -3.85
CA TRP A 64 6.05 -4.57 -5.28
C TRP A 64 7.00 -3.61 -6.00
N VAL A 65 7.51 -4.06 -7.15
CA VAL A 65 8.38 -3.28 -8.04
C VAL A 65 8.05 -3.53 -9.51
N ASP A 66 8.27 -2.50 -10.30
CA ASP A 66 8.30 -2.48 -11.75
C ASP A 66 9.58 -1.72 -12.14
N PRO A 67 10.73 -2.44 -12.24
CA PRO A 67 12.04 -1.83 -12.45
C PRO A 67 12.16 -1.05 -13.77
N PRO A 68 11.68 -1.53 -14.93
CA PRO A 68 11.74 -0.78 -16.18
C PRO A 68 11.04 0.57 -16.12
N ARG A 69 9.97 0.69 -15.32
CA ARG A 69 9.25 1.95 -15.12
C ARG A 69 9.69 2.72 -13.88
N ARG A 70 10.71 2.26 -13.15
CA ARG A 70 11.20 2.87 -11.90
C ARG A 70 10.10 3.03 -10.84
N ARG A 71 9.13 2.11 -10.87
CA ARG A 71 7.96 2.11 -10.00
C ARG A 71 8.16 1.10 -8.89
N SER A 72 7.76 1.48 -7.69
CA SER A 72 7.77 0.59 -6.54
C SER A 72 6.73 1.03 -5.53
N GLY A 73 6.38 0.16 -4.61
CA GLY A 73 5.48 0.55 -3.54
C GLY A 73 5.05 -0.62 -2.68
N SER A 74 3.88 -0.46 -2.07
CA SER A 74 3.32 -1.46 -1.18
C SER A 74 1.84 -1.68 -1.46
N VAL A 75 1.37 -2.88 -1.14
CA VAL A 75 -0.03 -3.17 -0.89
C VAL A 75 -0.09 -3.61 0.57
N SER A 76 -0.78 -2.86 1.40
CA SER A 76 -0.84 -3.05 2.84
C SER A 76 -2.29 -3.22 3.29
N VAL A 77 -2.48 -4.06 4.31
CA VAL A 77 -3.79 -4.40 4.86
C VAL A 77 -3.74 -4.14 6.36
N TRP A 78 -4.77 -3.47 6.84
CA TRP A 78 -4.90 -2.91 8.17
C TRP A 78 -6.23 -3.32 8.78
N THR A 79 -6.30 -3.32 10.10
CA THR A 79 -7.56 -3.51 10.83
C THR A 79 -8.53 -2.37 10.55
N GLU A 80 -8.02 -1.14 10.36
CA GLU A 80 -8.81 0.06 10.13
C GLU A 80 -7.95 1.17 9.51
N GLU A 81 -8.59 2.26 9.07
CA GLU A 81 -7.93 3.44 8.48
C GLU A 81 -7.00 4.15 9.49
N GLN A 82 -7.36 4.18 10.77
CA GLN A 82 -6.54 4.80 11.81
C GLN A 82 -5.17 4.12 11.93
N ALA A 83 -5.11 2.79 11.89
CA ALA A 83 -3.85 2.04 11.96
C ALA A 83 -2.91 2.37 10.79
N LEU A 84 -3.46 2.58 9.59
CA LEU A 84 -2.68 3.08 8.46
C LEU A 84 -2.16 4.50 8.72
N THR A 85 -3.01 5.39 9.21
CA THR A 85 -2.64 6.78 9.53
C THR A 85 -1.50 6.84 10.55
N ASP A 86 -1.59 6.03 11.61
CA ASP A 86 -0.55 5.93 12.65
C ASP A 86 0.79 5.44 12.07
N PHE A 87 0.75 4.44 11.19
CA PHE A 87 1.95 3.98 10.51
C PHE A 87 2.57 5.05 9.61
N VAL A 88 1.75 5.79 8.85
CA VAL A 88 2.23 6.87 7.99
C VAL A 88 2.94 7.96 8.81
N GLY A 89 2.47 8.23 10.04
CA GLY A 89 3.07 9.16 10.99
C GLY A 89 4.31 8.64 11.71
N ARG A 90 4.63 7.34 11.63
CA ARG A 90 5.74 6.73 12.37
C ARG A 90 7.10 7.29 11.93
N ALA A 91 7.99 7.57 12.89
CA ALA A 91 9.24 8.29 12.64
C ALA A 91 10.16 7.64 11.59
N ASP A 92 10.22 6.31 11.54
CA ASP A 92 10.97 5.55 10.55
C ASP A 92 10.38 5.63 9.14
N HIS A 93 9.05 5.61 9.00
CA HIS A 93 8.36 5.85 7.75
C HIS A 93 8.56 7.30 7.26
N VAL A 94 8.36 8.28 8.16
CA VAL A 94 8.58 9.72 7.86
C VAL A 94 10.01 9.98 7.39
N ARG A 95 11.01 9.32 8.00
CA ARG A 95 12.41 9.43 7.58
C ARG A 95 12.60 8.98 6.13
N ILE A 96 11.98 7.88 5.73
CA ILE A 96 12.04 7.38 4.35
C ILE A 96 11.37 8.37 3.41
N VAL A 97 10.13 8.80 3.70
CA VAL A 97 9.41 9.77 2.85
C VAL A 97 10.22 11.06 2.66
N ARG A 98 10.82 11.59 3.74
CA ARG A 98 11.67 12.78 3.67
C ARG A 98 12.91 12.56 2.79
N ALA A 99 13.57 11.41 2.90
CA ALA A 99 14.78 11.11 2.12
C ALA A 99 14.54 11.01 0.61
N PHE A 100 13.29 10.76 0.19
CA PHE A 100 12.92 10.63 -1.23
C PHE A 100 11.99 11.75 -1.73
N ARG A 101 11.70 12.75 -0.89
CA ARG A 101 10.88 13.90 -1.28
C ARG A 101 11.58 14.67 -2.41
N GLY A 102 10.85 14.94 -3.48
CA GLY A 102 11.38 15.63 -4.66
C GLY A 102 12.28 14.77 -5.56
N HIS A 103 12.28 13.44 -5.37
CA HIS A 103 13.02 12.49 -6.22
C HIS A 103 12.09 11.54 -7.00
N GLY A 104 10.84 11.96 -7.19
CA GLY A 104 9.81 11.19 -7.86
C GLY A 104 8.39 11.66 -7.51
N THR A 105 7.40 10.92 -8.03
CA THR A 105 5.98 11.16 -7.77
C THR A 105 5.38 10.05 -6.93
N VAL A 106 4.44 10.40 -6.05
CA VAL A 106 3.68 9.42 -5.24
C VAL A 106 2.23 9.39 -5.71
N ARG A 107 1.67 8.18 -5.80
CA ARG A 107 0.23 7.94 -5.93
C ARG A 107 -0.17 6.93 -4.86
N ALA A 108 -1.38 7.08 -4.33
CA ALA A 108 -1.94 6.11 -3.39
C ALA A 108 -3.45 6.00 -3.59
N ALA A 109 -4.00 4.85 -3.20
CA ALA A 109 -5.43 4.63 -3.10
C ALA A 109 -5.70 3.71 -1.91
N ALA A 110 -6.83 3.90 -1.23
CA ALA A 110 -7.23 3.06 -0.12
C ALA A 110 -8.74 2.82 -0.14
N TRP A 111 -9.17 1.67 0.38
CA TRP A 111 -10.58 1.30 0.50
C TRP A 111 -10.77 0.28 1.63
N THR A 112 -11.99 0.20 2.14
CA THR A 112 -12.37 -0.83 3.10
C THR A 112 -13.00 -2.00 2.38
N ALA A 113 -12.54 -3.22 2.67
CA ALA A 113 -13.12 -4.46 2.18
C ALA A 113 -13.81 -5.20 3.34
N PRO A 114 -14.97 -5.85 3.11
CA PRO A 114 -15.68 -6.57 4.17
C PRO A 114 -14.85 -7.68 4.83
N ARG A 115 -13.91 -8.26 4.08
CA ARG A 115 -13.01 -9.31 4.53
C ARG A 115 -11.70 -9.25 3.76
N PHE A 116 -10.63 -9.79 4.35
CA PHE A 116 -9.38 -9.95 3.64
C PHE A 116 -9.42 -11.17 2.71
N ASP A 117 -9.26 -10.92 1.43
CA ASP A 117 -9.00 -11.92 0.40
C ASP A 117 -7.81 -11.44 -0.44
N ALA A 118 -6.71 -12.18 -0.41
CA ALA A 118 -5.50 -11.80 -1.10
C ALA A 118 -5.68 -11.71 -2.62
N ALA A 119 -6.44 -12.62 -3.24
CA ALA A 119 -6.69 -12.60 -4.67
C ALA A 119 -7.53 -11.38 -5.02
N ALA A 120 -8.65 -11.17 -4.32
CA ALA A 120 -9.54 -10.02 -4.55
C ALA A 120 -8.82 -8.67 -4.36
N VAL A 121 -7.92 -8.56 -3.36
CA VAL A 121 -7.08 -7.37 -3.18
C VAL A 121 -6.21 -7.12 -4.40
N TRP A 122 -5.50 -8.14 -4.90
CA TRP A 122 -4.65 -7.97 -6.07
C TRP A 122 -5.44 -7.69 -7.35
N ASP A 123 -6.67 -8.20 -7.45
CA ASP A 123 -7.58 -7.90 -8.55
C ASP A 123 -7.99 -6.43 -8.54
N ALA A 124 -8.33 -5.88 -7.37
CA ALA A 124 -8.65 -4.47 -7.18
C ALA A 124 -7.44 -3.54 -7.39
N VAL A 125 -6.22 -4.00 -7.07
CA VAL A 125 -4.98 -3.23 -7.25
C VAL A 125 -4.53 -3.15 -8.72
N ARG A 126 -4.83 -4.17 -9.55
CA ARG A 126 -4.33 -4.24 -10.93
C ARG A 126 -4.66 -3.01 -11.79
N PRO A 127 -5.88 -2.46 -11.79
CA PRO A 127 -6.18 -1.22 -12.53
C PRO A 127 -5.33 -0.02 -12.09
N PHE A 128 -5.12 0.17 -10.79
CA PHE A 128 -4.25 1.24 -10.26
C PHE A 128 -2.81 1.08 -10.78
N LEU A 129 -2.28 -0.15 -10.76
CA LEU A 129 -0.95 -0.47 -11.28
C LEU A 129 -0.85 -0.45 -12.81
N ALA A 130 -1.97 -0.56 -13.53
CA ALA A 130 -2.02 -0.34 -14.97
C ALA A 130 -1.98 1.16 -15.34
N GLY A 131 -2.11 2.06 -14.36
CA GLY A 131 -2.13 3.51 -14.59
C GLY A 131 -3.52 4.09 -14.77
N ALA A 132 -4.59 3.31 -14.51
CA ALA A 132 -5.92 3.89 -14.39
C ALA A 132 -5.89 4.98 -13.30
N ALA A 133 -6.54 6.11 -13.55
CA ALA A 133 -6.80 7.09 -12.49
C ALA A 133 -7.44 6.34 -11.33
N PRO A 134 -7.10 6.65 -10.05
CA PRO A 134 -7.83 6.07 -8.94
C PRO A 134 -9.29 6.42 -9.16
N GLY A 135 -10.09 5.42 -9.53
CA GLY A 135 -11.53 5.59 -9.57
C GLY A 135 -11.92 6.11 -8.19
N THR A 136 -12.73 7.16 -8.15
CA THR A 136 -13.48 7.52 -6.96
C THR A 136 -14.27 6.30 -6.55
N ALA A 137 -13.68 5.43 -5.72
CA ALA A 137 -14.37 4.32 -5.12
C ALA A 137 -15.48 4.97 -4.29
N SER A 138 -16.72 4.83 -4.77
CA SER A 138 -17.91 5.30 -4.10
C SER A 138 -17.83 4.99 -2.62
N ARG A 139 -17.92 6.04 -1.78
CA ARG A 139 -18.49 5.89 -0.45
C ARG A 139 -19.77 5.07 -0.63
N PRO A 140 -20.01 4.00 0.16
CA PRO A 140 -21.36 3.49 0.26
C PRO A 140 -22.25 4.67 0.69
N ARG A 141 -23.20 5.05 -0.19
CA ARG A 141 -24.23 6.04 0.12
C ARG A 141 -25.03 5.47 1.28
N THR A 142 -24.75 5.91 2.49
CA THR A 142 -25.67 5.77 3.60
C THR A 142 -26.85 6.68 3.28
N GLY A 143 -28.01 6.07 3.05
CA GLY A 143 -29.25 6.77 2.84
C GLY A 143 -29.64 7.54 4.09
N LYS A 144 -29.80 8.84 3.95
CA LYS A 144 -30.79 9.65 4.64
C LYS A 144 -30.90 10.93 3.84
N ASP A 145 -32.06 11.11 3.21
CA ASP A 145 -32.73 12.39 2.93
C ASP A 145 -33.92 12.07 2.02
N MET A 146 -34.93 11.45 2.64
CA MET A 146 -36.32 11.70 2.28
C MET A 146 -36.77 12.88 3.14
N ARG A 147 -37.05 14.00 2.46
CA ARG A 147 -38.11 14.92 2.85
C ARG A 147 -39.07 14.97 1.68
#